data_AF-A0A917E0K2-F1
#
_entry.id   AF-A0A917E0K2-F1
#
_cell.length_a   1.000
_cell.length_b   1.000
_cell.length_c   1.000
_cell.angle_alpha   90.00
_cell.angle_beta   90.00
_cell.angle_gamma   90.00
#
_symmetry.space_group_name_H-M   'P 1'
#
loop_
_entity.id
_entity.type
_entity.pdbx_description
1 polymer ?
#
loop_
_entity_poly.entity_id
_entity_poly.type
_entity_poly.pdbx_seq_one_letter_code
_entity_poly.pdbx_strand_id
1 'polypeptide(L)' 'MAITTVEIDENLLREAMELTNSDDARRFIEEHLQTLVKRRIAQRELMKLRGKIEWVGDLDEMRRG' A
#
# COMPACT_ATOMS: atom_id res chain seq x y z
N MET A 1 24.27 3.79 -0.89
CA MET A 1 23.20 3.59 0.11
C MET A 1 23.54 4.41 1.33
N ALA A 2 22.55 5.06 1.97
CA ALA A 2 22.75 5.81 3.20
C ALA A 2 22.12 5.04 4.37
N ILE A 3 22.81 5.00 5.52
CA ILE A 3 22.27 4.40 6.74
C ILE A 3 21.50 5.49 7.47
N THR A 4 20.26 5.19 7.86
CA THR A 4 19.42 6.08 8.66
C THR A 4 18.91 5.30 9.87
N THR A 5 19.04 5.88 11.06
CA THR A 5 18.51 5.30 12.30
C THR A 5 17.12 5.86 12.55
N VAL A 6 16.15 4.98 12.79
CA VAL A 6 14.76 5.32 13.07
C VAL A 6 14.29 4.56 14.31
N GLU A 7 13.49 5.21 15.15
CA GLU A 7 12.81 4.55 16.26
C GLU A 7 11.49 3.95 15.75
N ILE A 8 11.29 2.65 16.01
CA ILE A 8 10.11 1.87 15.59
C ILE A 8 9.68 1.00 16.77
N ASP A 9 8.37 0.82 16.95
CA ASP A 9 7.82 -0.15 17.91
C ASP A 9 8.28 -1.58 17.55
N GLU A 10 8.99 -2.21 18.48
CA GLU A 10 9.55 -3.55 18.28
C GLU A 10 8.48 -4.61 18.10
N ASN A 11 7.35 -4.52 18.82
CA ASN A 11 6.27 -5.48 18.69
C ASN A 11 5.62 -5.38 17.32
N LEU A 12 5.42 -4.15 16.83
CA LEU A 12 4.90 -3.91 15.48
C LEU A 12 5.83 -4.47 14.41
N LEU A 13 7.14 -4.22 14.52
CA LEU A 13 8.12 -4.71 13.54
C LEU A 13 8.16 -6.24 13.54
N ARG A 14 8.14 -6.86 14.73
CA ARG A 14 8.15 -8.32 14.87
C ARG A 14 6.89 -8.96 14.28
N GLU A 15 5.71 -8.47 14.65
CA GLU A 15 4.43 -8.96 14.10
C GLU A 15 4.41 -8.84 12.57
N ALA A 16 4.86 -7.70 12.03
CA ALA A 16 4.88 -7.50 10.60
C ALA A 16 5.88 -8.42 9.88
N MET A 17 7.06 -8.67 10.47
CA MET A 17 8.04 -9.62 9.96
C MET A 17 7.53 -11.07 10.00
N GLU A 18 6.85 -11.48 11.08
CA GLU A 18 6.22 -12.80 11.22
C GLU A 18 5.12 -13.01 10.17
N LEU A 19 4.22 -12.03 9.99
CA LEU A 19 3.14 -12.10 9.01
C LEU A 19 3.63 -12.15 7.55
N THR A 20 4.80 -11.59 7.29
CA THR A 20 5.39 -11.54 5.94
C THR A 20 6.49 -12.58 5.71
N ASN A 21 6.77 -13.44 6.70
CA ASN A 21 7.89 -14.39 6.70
C ASN A 21 9.22 -13.72 6.29
N SER A 22 9.52 -12.57 6.88
CA SER A 22 10.75 -11.83 6.61
C SER A 22 11.73 -11.92 7.77
N ASP A 23 12.98 -12.29 7.46
CA ASP A 23 14.05 -12.42 8.47
C ASP A 23 14.94 -11.15 8.56
N ASP A 24 14.74 -10.16 7.68
CA ASP A 24 15.55 -8.93 7.62
C ASP A 24 14.68 -7.67 7.67
N ALA A 25 14.73 -6.98 8.80
CA ALA A 25 13.97 -5.74 9.04
C ALA A 25 14.25 -4.65 8.00
N ARG A 26 15.50 -4.49 7.55
CA ARG A 26 15.85 -3.45 6.56
C ARG A 26 15.23 -3.77 5.21
N ARG A 27 15.31 -5.04 4.80
CA ARG A 27 14.72 -5.51 3.54
C ARG A 27 13.20 -5.39 3.60
N PHE A 28 12.59 -5.82 4.71
CA PHE A 28 11.18 -5.67 4.98
C PHE A 28 10.74 -4.20 4.83
N ILE A 29 11.42 -3.27 5.52
CA ILE A 29 11.11 -1.83 5.48
C ILE A 29 11.24 -1.28 4.05
N GLU A 30 12.33 -1.59 3.35
CA GLU A 30 12.57 -1.10 1.98
C GLU A 30 11.47 -1.58 1.01
N GLU A 31 11.14 -2.88 1.02
CA GLU A 31 10.11 -3.46 0.14
C GLU A 31 8.72 -2.84 0.41
N HIS A 32 8.39 -2.62 1.68
CA HIS A 32 7.11 -2.03 2.07
C HIS A 32 7.03 -0.53 1.74
N LEU A 33 8.12 0.21 1.93
CA LEU A 33 8.19 1.62 1.51
C LEU A 33 8.04 1.76 -0.02
N GLN A 34 8.72 0.90 -0.79
CA GLN A 34 8.57 0.88 -2.25
C GLN A 34 7.13 0.56 -2.65
N THR A 35 6.49 -0.42 -1.99
CA THR A 35 5.10 -0.79 -2.25
C THR A 35 4.14 0.36 -1.92
N LEU A 36 4.34 1.02 -0.78
CA LEU A 36 3.56 2.18 -0.38
C LEU A 36 3.65 3.31 -1.41
N VAL A 37 4.86 3.66 -1.84
CA VAL A 37 5.08 4.71 -2.84
C VAL A 37 4.41 4.35 -4.16
N LYS A 38 4.63 3.13 -4.67
CA LYS A 38 3.99 2.64 -5.92
C LYS A 38 2.46 2.73 -5.84
N ARG A 39 1.87 2.25 -4.73
CA ARG A 39 0.43 2.31 -4.49
C ARG A 39 -0.07 3.76 -4.45
N ARG A 40 0.64 4.67 -3.78
CA ARG A 40 0.26 6.09 -3.70
C ARG A 40 0.34 6.77 -5.06
N ILE A 41 1.34 6.48 -5.87
CA ILE A 41 1.44 6.98 -7.24
C ILE A 41 0.23 6.49 -8.06
N ALA A 42 -0.03 5.19 -8.06
CA ALA A 42 -1.17 4.62 -8.79
C ALA A 42 -2.51 5.23 -8.34
N GLN A 43 -2.71 5.37 -7.03
CA GLN A 43 -3.92 6.00 -6.48
C GLN A 43 -4.07 7.44 -6.98
N ARG A 44 -3.00 8.24 -7.00
CA ARG A 44 -3.03 9.61 -7.50
C ARG A 44 -3.39 9.67 -8.98
N GLU A 45 -2.83 8.78 -9.80
CA GLU A 45 -3.18 8.71 -11.22
C GLU A 45 -4.65 8.33 -11.43
N LEU A 46 -5.16 7.35 -10.69
CA LEU A 46 -6.59 6.99 -10.74
C LEU A 46 -7.48 8.17 -10.32
N MET A 47 -7.09 8.93 -9.29
CA MET A 47 -7.84 10.12 -8.86
C MET A 47 -7.92 11.19 -9.94
N LYS A 48 -6.94 11.29 -10.86
CA LYS A 48 -7.01 12.23 -12.01
C LYS A 48 -8.07 11.85 -13.04
N LEU A 49 -8.54 10.60 -13.03
CA LEU A 49 -9.57 10.09 -13.92
C LEU A 49 -10.99 10.36 -13.38
N ARG A 50 -11.12 10.79 -12.12
CA ARG A 50 -12.41 11.13 -11.50
C ARG A 50 -13.14 12.18 -12.33
N GLY A 51 -14.37 11.86 -12.75
CA GLY A 51 -15.21 12.74 -13.56
C GLY A 51 -14.81 12.84 -15.04
N LYS A 52 -13.75 12.14 -15.47
CA LYS A 52 -13.33 12.07 -16.89
C LYS A 52 -13.76 10.77 -17.56
N ILE A 53 -13.99 9.73 -16.78
CA ILE A 53 -14.43 8.43 -17.26
C ILE A 53 -15.92 8.31 -16.97
N GLU A 54 -16.70 8.01 -18.00
CA GLU A 54 -18.10 7.65 -17.88
C GLU A 54 -18.19 6.24 -17.28
N TRP A 55 -18.96 6.12 -16.20
CA TRP A 55 -19.26 4.83 -15.62
C TRP A 55 -20.49 4.25 -16.32
N VAL A 56 -20.35 3.08 -16.94
CA VAL A 56 -21.43 2.39 -17.64
C VAL A 56 -21.86 1.19 -16.79
N GLY A 57 -23.03 1.29 -16.18
CA GLY A 57 -23.65 0.24 -15.37
C GLY A 57 -24.97 0.71 -14.73
N ASP A 58 -25.76 -0.23 -14.19
CA ASP A 58 -26.90 0.08 -13.33
C ASP A 58 -26.51 -0.17 -11.86
N LEU A 59 -26.45 0.92 -11.10
CA LEU A 59 -25.99 0.91 -9.70
C LEU A 59 -27.01 0.25 -8.77
N ASP A 60 -28.28 0.29 -9.14
CA ASP A 60 -29.35 -0.34 -8.38
C ASP A 60 -29.39 -1.84 -8.68
N GLU A 61 -29.10 -2.27 -9.90
CA GLU A 61 -28.98 -3.70 -10.26
C GLU A 61 -27.86 -4.38 -9.48
N MET A 62 -26.68 -3.76 -9.42
CA MET A 62 -25.53 -4.30 -8.69
C MET A 62 -25.75 -4.44 -7.18
N ARG A 63 -26.71 -3.69 -6.62
CA ARG A 63 -27.03 -3.72 -5.18
C ARG A 63 -28.14 -4.70 -4.83
N ARG A 64 -28.89 -5.22 -5.81
CA ARG A 64 -30.09 -6.02 -5.55
C ARG A 64 -29.82 -7.46 -5.14
N GLY A 65 -28.62 -8.01 -5.38
CA GLY A 65 -28.19 -9.32 -4.87
C GLY A 65 -28.92 -10.49 -5.51
#